data_AF-A0A9D2K444-F1
#
_entry.id   AF-A0A9D2K444-F1
#
_cell.length_a   1.000
_cell.length_b   1.000
_cell.length_c   1.000
_cell.angle_alpha   90.00
_cell.angle_beta   90.00
_cell.angle_gamma   90.00
#
_symmetry.space_group_name_H-M   'P 1'
#
loop_
_entity.id
_entity.type
_entity.pdbx_description
1 polymer ?
#
loop_
_entity_poly.entity_id
_entity_poly.type
_entity_poly.pdbx_seq_one_letter_code
_entity_poly.pdbx_strand_id
1 'polypeptide(L)'
;MSVSHLTQLGIVNGITETTFSPNKEVTRAEFAKMLSLMAGANLSASHGVTPFNDVETNAWYAPAAQWASDRGIVMGRSEDQFCPEDSITREEAAVMLYRLAETENSDLLTGSTFYGQSQFQDAEEISDWAQNQVEKMQGIGILQGDNDRFRPQATILRSEAAKMLSTFLFLDRRPTLITGTTPLTYIETEPATTASISDESDEADSDESFHTQWAEEALAESDIVTPSWKSGGSFNQSTHKRLTNEGFYILFQDKSGSISNIYGKYSDTAQQYVWTGCVEPDTDPDENGPNKTFVGHYCSPSLTNKKHESSPTAYTNFNNHYYDAKVYYSNANFPKAYNSLGRSIHYMEDINSPPHAALVQGTPHKSYEAWVRDNMRNDYFVSNAPASTYNFMSTTTFRGISTNFATLTNNVASACIYDHSISGTRECLIRAQRGVAGLLYRFLIDTGRNN
;
A
#
# COMPACT_ATOMS: atom_id res chain seq x y z
N MET A 1 -13.64 6.44 4.58
CA MET A 1 -14.04 5.12 4.06
C MET A 1 -15.40 4.74 4.61
N SER A 2 -16.27 4.12 3.80
CA SER A 2 -17.69 3.86 4.11
C SER A 2 -17.99 2.37 4.33
N VAL A 3 -19.14 2.04 4.93
CA VAL A 3 -19.64 0.65 5.09
C VAL A 3 -19.61 -0.12 3.78
N SER A 4 -19.99 0.54 2.67
CA SER A 4 -19.90 -0.02 1.32
C SER A 4 -18.51 -0.61 1.03
N HIS A 5 -17.44 0.06 1.49
CA HIS A 5 -16.05 -0.37 1.27
C HIS A 5 -15.73 -1.69 1.94
N LEU A 6 -16.07 -1.78 3.22
CA LEU A 6 -15.88 -3.02 3.96
C LEU A 6 -16.71 -4.16 3.37
N THR A 7 -17.88 -3.89 2.79
CA THR A 7 -18.70 -4.91 2.11
C THR A 7 -18.09 -5.41 0.82
N GLN A 8 -17.50 -4.55 0.00
CA GLN A 8 -16.82 -5.00 -1.22
C GLN A 8 -15.55 -5.80 -0.93
N LEU A 9 -14.86 -5.48 0.17
CA LEU A 9 -13.74 -6.29 0.66
C LEU A 9 -14.20 -7.61 1.31
N GLY A 10 -15.51 -7.83 1.45
CA GLY A 10 -16.07 -8.99 2.13
C GLY A 10 -15.88 -9.00 3.64
N ILE A 11 -15.44 -7.88 4.24
CA ILE A 11 -15.16 -7.74 5.68
C ILE A 11 -16.45 -7.63 6.48
N VAL A 12 -17.44 -6.88 5.97
CA VAL A 12 -18.75 -6.72 6.62
C VAL A 12 -19.89 -6.99 5.64
N ASN A 13 -20.88 -7.75 6.04
CA ASN A 13 -22.07 -8.03 5.22
C ASN A 13 -23.30 -7.27 5.71
N GLY A 14 -24.27 -7.04 4.82
CA GLY A 14 -25.62 -6.65 5.25
C GLY A 14 -26.32 -7.80 5.99
N ILE A 15 -27.31 -7.47 6.80
CA ILE A 15 -28.26 -8.47 7.32
C ILE A 15 -29.25 -8.94 6.24
N THR A 16 -29.38 -8.15 5.18
CA THR A 16 -30.01 -8.50 3.89
C THR A 16 -29.17 -7.90 2.77
N GLU A 17 -29.52 -8.19 1.51
CA GLU A 17 -28.86 -7.58 0.34
C GLU A 17 -28.91 -6.04 0.35
N THR A 18 -29.92 -5.44 1.00
CA THR A 18 -30.16 -3.99 1.00
C THR A 18 -30.04 -3.34 2.37
N THR A 19 -29.85 -4.11 3.45
CA THR A 19 -29.91 -3.60 4.83
C THR A 19 -28.66 -3.95 5.63
N PHE A 20 -27.94 -2.96 6.14
CA PHE A 20 -26.73 -3.16 6.96
C PHE A 20 -27.00 -3.28 8.48
N SER A 21 -28.08 -2.67 8.98
CA SER A 21 -28.41 -2.54 10.40
C SER A 21 -27.33 -1.85 11.25
N PRO A 22 -27.04 -0.56 11.01
CA PRO A 22 -25.96 0.17 11.68
C PRO A 22 -26.08 0.25 13.20
N ASN A 23 -27.28 0.08 13.75
CA ASN A 23 -27.59 0.18 15.18
C ASN A 23 -27.68 -1.18 15.90
N LYS A 24 -27.37 -2.30 15.21
CA LYS A 24 -27.25 -3.60 15.87
C LYS A 24 -25.92 -3.64 16.63
N GLU A 25 -25.90 -4.20 17.83
CA GLU A 25 -24.66 -4.52 18.54
C GLU A 25 -23.86 -5.58 17.79
N VAL A 26 -22.54 -5.59 18.00
CA VAL A 26 -21.61 -6.56 17.44
C VAL A 26 -21.22 -7.56 18.51
N THR A 27 -21.32 -8.86 18.22
CA THR A 27 -20.81 -9.89 19.14
C THR A 27 -19.30 -10.04 19.04
N ARG A 28 -18.68 -10.60 20.08
CA ARG A 28 -17.24 -10.84 20.12
C ARG A 28 -16.78 -11.80 18.99
N ALA A 29 -17.59 -12.80 18.66
CA ALA A 29 -17.39 -13.67 17.50
C ALA A 29 -17.49 -12.93 16.15
N GLU A 30 -18.49 -12.06 15.99
CA GLU A 30 -18.63 -11.22 14.79
C GLU A 30 -17.41 -10.32 14.60
N PHE A 31 -16.90 -9.71 15.68
CA PHE A 31 -15.72 -8.83 15.61
C PHE A 31 -14.44 -9.61 15.27
N ALA A 32 -14.20 -10.77 15.89
CA ALA A 32 -13.06 -11.63 15.54
C ALA A 32 -13.09 -12.05 14.05
N LYS A 33 -14.27 -12.40 13.53
CA LYS A 33 -14.43 -12.70 12.09
C LYS A 33 -14.10 -11.50 11.22
N MET A 34 -14.60 -10.31 11.54
CA MET A 34 -14.27 -9.09 10.80
C MET A 34 -12.76 -8.83 10.74
N LEU A 35 -12.03 -8.99 11.86
CA LEU A 35 -10.57 -8.84 11.88
C LEU A 35 -9.86 -9.90 11.02
N SER A 36 -10.30 -11.15 11.07
CA SER A 36 -9.70 -12.22 10.25
C SER A 36 -9.86 -11.97 8.74
N LEU A 37 -11.02 -11.46 8.33
CA LEU A 37 -11.28 -11.10 6.94
C LEU A 37 -10.48 -9.85 6.54
N MET A 38 -10.37 -8.88 7.43
CA MET A 38 -9.56 -7.68 7.23
C MET A 38 -8.07 -8.00 7.03
N ALA A 39 -7.56 -9.00 7.76
CA ALA A 39 -6.19 -9.50 7.63
C ALA A 39 -5.97 -10.44 6.43
N GLY A 40 -7.02 -10.75 5.65
CA GLY A 40 -6.92 -11.70 4.53
C GLY A 40 -6.63 -13.14 4.94
N ALA A 41 -7.02 -13.54 6.16
CA ALA A 41 -6.75 -14.86 6.69
C ALA A 41 -7.40 -15.98 5.86
N ASN A 42 -6.64 -17.04 5.57
CA ASN A 42 -7.20 -18.24 4.97
C ASN A 42 -7.86 -19.12 6.04
N LEU A 43 -9.16 -18.89 6.28
CA LEU A 43 -9.93 -19.63 7.28
C LEU A 43 -10.25 -21.09 6.87
N SER A 44 -10.08 -21.46 5.60
CA SER A 44 -10.41 -22.81 5.13
C SER A 44 -9.45 -23.91 5.63
N ALA A 45 -8.25 -23.52 6.06
CA ALA A 45 -7.26 -24.43 6.64
C ALA A 45 -7.42 -24.63 8.16
N SER A 46 -8.32 -23.87 8.79
CA SER A 46 -8.55 -23.95 10.23
C SER A 46 -9.45 -25.13 10.58
N HIS A 47 -9.16 -25.74 11.73
CA HIS A 47 -9.90 -26.89 12.25
C HIS A 47 -10.85 -26.49 13.38
N GLY A 48 -11.04 -25.19 13.64
CA GLY A 48 -11.88 -24.66 14.73
C GLY A 48 -11.41 -25.04 16.13
N VAL A 49 -10.14 -25.43 16.30
CA VAL A 49 -9.58 -25.84 17.60
C VAL A 49 -9.09 -24.60 18.33
N THR A 50 -9.63 -24.35 19.54
CA THR A 50 -9.27 -23.20 20.37
C THR A 50 -9.06 -23.65 21.82
N PRO A 51 -8.39 -22.85 22.68
CA PRO A 51 -8.31 -23.13 24.11
C PRO A 51 -9.63 -22.90 24.86
N PHE A 52 -10.67 -22.37 24.20
CA PHE A 52 -11.92 -21.97 24.82
C PHE A 52 -12.98 -23.07 24.75
N ASN A 53 -13.58 -23.38 25.91
CA ASN A 53 -14.58 -24.45 26.07
C ASN A 53 -15.95 -24.09 25.45
N ASP A 54 -16.22 -22.79 25.28
CA ASP A 54 -17.45 -22.24 24.73
C ASP A 54 -17.37 -21.96 23.22
N VAL A 55 -16.31 -22.43 22.55
CA VAL A 55 -16.18 -22.40 21.09
C VAL A 55 -16.36 -23.81 20.54
N GLU A 56 -17.57 -24.12 20.06
CA GLU A 56 -17.83 -25.39 19.39
C GLU A 56 -17.06 -25.45 18.06
N THR A 57 -16.37 -26.56 17.78
CA THR A 57 -15.52 -26.73 16.60
C THR A 57 -16.24 -26.49 15.27
N ASN A 58 -17.55 -26.77 15.21
CA ASN A 58 -18.38 -26.60 14.02
C ASN A 58 -19.11 -25.25 13.96
N ALA A 59 -18.91 -24.35 14.94
CA ALA A 59 -19.52 -23.03 14.92
C ALA A 59 -19.00 -22.20 13.74
N TRP A 60 -19.86 -21.36 13.17
CA TRP A 60 -19.52 -20.55 11.99
C TRP A 60 -18.34 -19.58 12.22
N TYR A 61 -18.08 -19.24 13.49
CA TYR A 61 -16.99 -18.36 13.92
C TYR A 61 -15.75 -19.13 14.40
N ALA A 62 -15.83 -20.45 14.61
CA ALA A 62 -14.72 -21.22 15.20
C ALA A 62 -13.41 -21.07 14.40
N PRO A 63 -13.42 -21.03 13.05
CA PRO A 63 -12.19 -20.75 12.30
C PRO A 63 -11.55 -19.40 12.59
N ALA A 64 -12.38 -18.35 12.72
CA ALA A 64 -11.91 -17.01 13.04
C ALA A 64 -11.43 -16.89 14.49
N ALA A 65 -12.11 -17.56 15.42
CA ALA A 65 -11.71 -17.64 16.83
C ALA A 65 -10.37 -18.36 16.99
N GLN A 66 -10.17 -19.49 16.29
CA GLN A 66 -8.88 -20.19 16.25
C GLN A 66 -7.79 -19.26 15.71
N TRP A 67 -7.98 -18.69 14.51
CA TRP A 67 -7.00 -17.78 13.90
C TRP A 67 -6.62 -16.62 14.83
N ALA A 68 -7.61 -15.99 15.47
CA ALA A 68 -7.38 -14.87 16.37
C ALA A 68 -6.64 -15.30 17.64
N SER A 69 -6.94 -16.49 18.17
CA SER A 69 -6.24 -17.07 19.33
C SER A 69 -4.79 -17.43 18.98
N ASP A 70 -4.57 -18.13 17.87
CA ASP A 70 -3.24 -18.60 17.45
C ASP A 70 -2.27 -17.43 17.20
N ARG A 71 -2.79 -16.28 16.75
CA ARG A 71 -2.01 -15.05 16.57
C ARG A 71 -1.90 -14.18 17.83
N GLY A 72 -2.57 -14.55 18.92
CA GLY A 72 -2.60 -13.74 20.14
C GLY A 72 -3.42 -12.45 20.03
N ILE A 73 -4.28 -12.33 19.00
CA ILE A 73 -5.23 -11.21 18.85
C ILE A 73 -6.31 -11.30 19.94
N VAL A 74 -6.74 -12.51 20.27
CA VAL A 74 -7.70 -12.83 21.33
C VAL A 74 -7.04 -13.72 22.38
N MET A 75 -7.33 -13.45 23.66
CA MET A 75 -6.89 -14.28 24.79
C MET A 75 -8.05 -14.85 25.62
N GLY A 76 -9.30 -14.66 25.17
CA GLY A 76 -10.49 -14.97 25.97
C GLY A 76 -10.83 -13.87 26.99
N ARG A 77 -11.99 -14.01 27.64
CA ARG A 77 -12.34 -13.24 28.86
C ARG A 77 -11.86 -13.96 30.13
N SER A 78 -11.68 -15.28 30.05
CA SER A 78 -10.92 -16.11 30.98
C SER A 78 -9.97 -17.02 30.18
N GLU A 79 -9.17 -17.82 30.88
CA GLU A 79 -8.29 -18.82 30.25
C GLU A 79 -9.03 -19.79 29.33
N ASP A 80 -10.32 -20.05 29.60
CA ASP A 80 -11.11 -21.09 28.95
C ASP A 80 -12.45 -20.59 28.37
N GLN A 81 -12.71 -19.28 28.36
CA GLN A 81 -13.94 -18.69 27.81
C GLN A 81 -13.63 -17.59 26.79
N PHE A 82 -14.22 -17.72 25.59
CA PHE A 82 -14.18 -16.69 24.56
C PHE A 82 -15.33 -15.69 24.65
N CYS A 83 -16.49 -16.16 25.09
CA CYS A 83 -17.80 -15.51 25.13
C CYS A 83 -18.26 -15.05 23.72
N PRO A 84 -18.48 -15.97 22.76
CA PRO A 84 -18.70 -15.64 21.34
C PRO A 84 -19.96 -14.82 21.07
N GLU A 85 -21.04 -15.10 21.81
CA GLU A 85 -22.36 -14.49 21.59
C GLU A 85 -22.56 -13.19 22.38
N ASP A 86 -21.65 -12.89 23.31
CA ASP A 86 -21.71 -11.66 24.08
C ASP A 86 -21.34 -10.47 23.20
N SER A 87 -22.04 -9.35 23.40
CA SER A 87 -21.68 -8.08 22.77
C SER A 87 -20.28 -7.65 23.22
N ILE A 88 -19.46 -7.23 22.25
CA ILE A 88 -18.09 -6.78 22.51
C ILE A 88 -18.10 -5.34 23.04
N THR A 89 -17.31 -5.09 24.08
CA THR A 89 -17.15 -3.73 24.63
C THR A 89 -16.18 -2.90 23.78
N ARG A 90 -16.23 -1.57 23.93
CA ARG A 90 -15.30 -0.65 23.26
C ARG A 90 -13.84 -0.92 23.60
N GLU A 91 -13.53 -1.22 24.86
CA GLU A 91 -12.15 -1.51 25.27
C GLU A 91 -11.66 -2.87 24.75
N GLU A 92 -12.53 -3.88 24.67
CA GLU A 92 -12.20 -5.17 24.05
C GLU A 92 -11.90 -5.02 22.56
N ALA A 93 -12.72 -4.27 21.83
CA ALA A 93 -12.51 -3.99 20.41
C ALA A 93 -11.19 -3.23 20.16
N ALA A 94 -10.87 -2.26 21.03
CA ALA A 94 -9.60 -1.53 20.99
C ALA A 94 -8.39 -2.44 21.17
N VAL A 95 -8.42 -3.33 22.15
CA VAL A 95 -7.33 -4.28 22.43
C VAL A 95 -7.14 -5.26 21.27
N MET A 96 -8.23 -5.78 20.71
CA MET A 96 -8.14 -6.70 19.57
C MET A 96 -7.57 -6.00 18.32
N LEU A 97 -7.95 -4.75 18.04
CA LEU A 97 -7.36 -3.97 16.94
C LEU A 97 -5.88 -3.67 17.15
N TYR A 98 -5.48 -3.32 18.37
CA TYR A 98 -4.08 -3.09 18.71
C TYR A 98 -3.24 -4.35 18.49
N ARG A 99 -3.70 -5.50 18.99
CA ARG A 99 -2.98 -6.77 18.82
C ARG A 99 -2.94 -7.21 17.37
N LEU A 100 -4.01 -6.97 16.61
CA LEU A 100 -3.97 -7.18 15.16
C LEU A 100 -2.83 -6.35 14.55
N ALA A 101 -2.75 -5.05 14.86
CA ALA A 101 -1.68 -4.20 14.39
C ALA A 101 -0.29 -4.73 14.79
N GLU A 102 -0.09 -5.25 16.00
CA GLU A 102 1.16 -5.90 16.39
C GLU A 102 1.47 -7.12 15.51
N THR A 103 0.50 -8.01 15.34
CA THR A 103 0.71 -9.28 14.60
C THR A 103 0.95 -9.08 13.11
N GLU A 104 0.39 -8.01 12.52
CA GLU A 104 0.61 -7.64 11.12
C GLU A 104 1.89 -6.80 10.93
N ASN A 105 2.65 -6.53 12.00
CA ASN A 105 3.75 -5.56 12.00
C ASN A 105 3.32 -4.23 11.37
N SER A 106 2.11 -3.80 11.74
CA SER A 106 1.45 -2.63 11.19
C SER A 106 2.25 -1.37 11.47
N ASP A 107 2.37 -0.56 10.42
CA ASP A 107 2.95 0.79 10.43
C ASP A 107 2.26 1.71 11.47
N LEU A 108 1.05 1.35 11.93
CA LEU A 108 0.28 2.06 12.96
C LEU A 108 0.99 2.16 14.31
N LEU A 109 1.75 1.14 14.69
CA LEU A 109 2.36 1.07 16.02
C LEU A 109 3.78 1.65 16.06
N THR A 110 4.39 1.85 14.89
CA THR A 110 5.75 2.35 14.72
C THR A 110 5.80 3.84 14.36
N GLY A 111 4.69 4.43 13.91
CA GLY A 111 4.60 5.84 13.54
C GLY A 111 4.54 6.80 14.73
N SER A 112 5.22 7.94 14.61
CA SER A 112 5.30 9.01 15.62
C SER A 112 4.14 10.03 15.57
N THR A 113 3.15 9.85 14.69
CA THR A 113 1.98 10.72 14.56
C THR A 113 0.87 10.34 15.55
N PHE A 114 1.08 10.74 16.80
CA PHE A 114 -0.03 10.94 17.74
C PHE A 114 -0.83 12.17 17.29
N TYR A 115 -2.14 12.03 17.04
CA TYR A 115 -3.06 13.14 16.73
C TYR A 115 -3.36 14.08 17.93
N GLY A 116 -2.47 14.09 18.92
CA GLY A 116 -2.74 14.67 20.23
C GLY A 116 -3.61 13.74 21.07
N GLN A 117 -3.24 13.57 22.33
CA GLN A 117 -4.08 12.92 23.33
C GLN A 117 -5.05 13.97 23.88
N SER A 118 -6.35 13.82 23.63
CA SER A 118 -7.32 14.35 24.59
C SER A 118 -7.46 13.32 25.70
N GLN A 119 -7.28 13.70 26.97
CA GLN A 119 -7.61 12.77 28.05
C GLN A 119 -9.13 12.60 28.09
N PHE A 120 -9.59 11.35 27.99
CA PHE A 120 -11.00 11.04 28.18
C PHE A 120 -11.39 11.30 29.63
N GLN A 121 -12.57 11.90 29.86
CA GLN A 121 -13.05 12.18 31.22
C GLN A 121 -13.31 10.90 32.02
N ASP A 122 -13.59 9.80 31.34
CA ASP A 122 -13.80 8.46 31.90
C ASP A 122 -12.59 7.53 31.68
N ALA A 123 -11.37 8.09 31.58
CA ALA A 123 -10.15 7.30 31.44
C ALA A 123 -9.93 6.33 32.63
N GLU A 124 -10.35 6.70 33.84
CA GLU A 124 -10.28 5.83 35.02
C GLU A 124 -11.25 4.64 34.97
N GLU A 125 -12.26 4.66 34.09
CA GLU A 125 -13.16 3.51 33.86
C GLU A 125 -12.55 2.48 32.90
N ILE A 126 -11.43 2.80 32.24
CA ILE A 126 -10.74 1.88 31.33
C ILE A 126 -9.98 0.85 32.17
N SER A 127 -10.25 -0.42 31.90
CA SER A 127 -9.56 -1.51 32.61
C SER A 127 -8.04 -1.43 32.42
N ASP A 128 -7.28 -1.74 33.47
CA ASP A 128 -5.80 -1.68 33.45
C ASP A 128 -5.18 -2.45 32.27
N TRP A 129 -5.77 -3.59 31.90
CA TRP A 129 -5.32 -4.44 30.80
C TRP A 129 -5.57 -3.83 29.40
N ALA A 130 -6.40 -2.79 29.31
CA ALA A 130 -6.76 -2.12 28.07
C ALA A 130 -6.17 -0.71 27.92
N GLN A 131 -5.72 -0.08 29.02
CA GLN A 131 -5.29 1.33 29.04
C GLN A 131 -4.27 1.64 27.93
N ASN A 132 -3.19 0.87 27.84
CA ASN A 132 -2.13 1.14 26.87
C ASN A 132 -2.64 1.02 25.42
N GLN A 133 -3.44 0.00 25.14
CA GLN A 133 -3.97 -0.25 23.80
C GLN A 133 -4.99 0.82 23.40
N VAL A 134 -5.86 1.24 24.33
CA VAL A 134 -6.81 2.33 24.10
C VAL A 134 -6.06 3.64 23.83
N GLU A 135 -5.05 3.96 24.64
CA GLU A 135 -4.21 5.16 24.47
C GLU A 135 -3.53 5.18 23.10
N LYS A 136 -2.95 4.05 22.68
CA LYS A 136 -2.29 3.91 21.37
C LYS A 136 -3.29 4.07 20.24
N MET A 137 -4.40 3.34 20.28
CA MET A 137 -5.43 3.37 19.24
C MET A 137 -6.13 4.73 19.14
N GLN A 138 -6.28 5.45 20.26
CA GLN A 138 -6.73 6.84 20.29
C GLN A 138 -5.70 7.77 19.67
N GLY A 139 -4.42 7.68 20.09
CA GLY A 139 -3.34 8.50 19.57
C GLY A 139 -3.18 8.37 18.04
N ILE A 140 -3.40 7.17 17.52
CA ILE A 140 -3.40 6.89 16.09
C ILE A 140 -4.61 7.51 15.36
N GLY A 141 -5.71 7.76 16.08
CA GLY A 141 -6.97 8.31 15.55
C GLY A 141 -7.97 7.23 15.11
N ILE A 142 -7.75 5.96 15.46
CA ILE A 142 -8.71 4.86 15.21
C ILE A 142 -9.89 4.97 16.17
N LEU A 143 -9.60 5.30 17.42
CA LEU A 143 -10.61 5.51 18.45
C LEU A 143 -10.81 7.01 18.65
N GLN A 144 -12.07 7.43 18.57
CA GLN A 144 -12.50 8.77 18.97
C GLN A 144 -13.54 8.62 20.06
N GLY A 145 -13.53 9.54 21.02
CA GLY A 145 -14.55 9.62 22.06
C GLY A 145 -15.84 10.26 21.55
N ASP A 146 -16.87 10.17 22.38
CA ASP A 146 -18.14 10.87 22.23
C ASP A 146 -18.23 11.92 23.34
N ASN A 147 -18.19 13.21 22.99
CA ASN A 147 -18.17 14.32 23.95
C ASN A 147 -17.09 14.16 25.05
N ASP A 148 -15.83 13.95 24.64
CA ASP A 148 -14.67 13.73 25.52
C ASP A 148 -14.73 12.48 26.43
N ARG A 149 -15.60 11.52 26.10
CA ARG A 149 -15.70 10.22 26.79
C ARG A 149 -15.39 9.04 25.89
N PHE A 150 -14.67 8.06 26.43
CA PHE A 150 -14.37 6.79 25.76
C PHE A 150 -15.48 5.75 25.90
N ARG A 151 -16.15 5.68 27.06
CA ARG A 151 -17.16 4.66 27.41
C ARG A 151 -16.63 3.22 27.28
N PRO A 152 -15.61 2.82 28.06
CA PRO A 152 -14.90 1.55 27.90
C PRO A 152 -15.80 0.31 27.94
N GLN A 153 -16.77 0.30 28.86
CA GLN A 153 -17.69 -0.82 29.07
C GLN A 153 -18.92 -0.82 28.14
N ALA A 154 -19.10 0.23 27.33
CA ALA A 154 -20.21 0.28 26.39
C ALA A 154 -19.97 -0.73 25.25
N THR A 155 -21.04 -1.40 24.84
CA THR A 155 -21.05 -2.26 23.65
C THR A 155 -20.93 -1.42 22.39
N ILE A 156 -20.31 -1.96 21.34
CA ILE A 156 -20.20 -1.27 20.05
C ILE A 156 -21.31 -1.65 19.08
N LEU A 157 -21.74 -0.67 18.31
CA LEU A 157 -22.66 -0.86 17.19
C LEU A 157 -21.91 -1.30 15.92
N ARG A 158 -22.62 -1.91 14.97
CA ARG A 158 -22.07 -2.27 13.65
C ARG A 158 -21.50 -1.06 12.90
N SER A 159 -22.12 0.11 13.05
CA SER A 159 -21.62 1.36 12.48
C SER A 159 -20.29 1.80 13.09
N GLU A 160 -20.14 1.66 14.41
CA GLU A 160 -18.90 1.98 15.13
C GLU A 160 -17.80 0.98 14.78
N ALA A 161 -18.10 -0.33 14.74
CA ALA A 161 -17.16 -1.34 14.28
C ALA A 161 -16.70 -1.06 12.84
N ALA A 162 -17.63 -0.79 11.92
CA ALA A 162 -17.30 -0.42 10.55
C ALA A 162 -16.45 0.87 10.49
N LYS A 163 -16.71 1.86 11.34
CA LYS A 163 -15.90 3.06 11.43
C LYS A 163 -14.48 2.76 11.93
N MET A 164 -14.34 1.94 12.97
CA MET A 164 -13.05 1.51 13.50
C MET A 164 -12.24 0.73 12.46
N LEU A 165 -12.83 -0.28 11.82
CA LEU A 165 -12.17 -1.11 10.79
C LEU A 165 -11.81 -0.30 9.55
N SER A 166 -12.72 0.55 9.09
CA SER A 166 -12.45 1.41 7.92
C SER A 166 -11.39 2.47 8.23
N THR A 167 -11.33 2.95 9.47
CA THR A 167 -10.27 3.86 9.91
C THR A 167 -8.98 3.07 10.04
N PHE A 168 -8.98 1.92 10.71
CA PHE A 168 -7.84 0.99 10.76
C PHE A 168 -7.30 0.72 9.37
N LEU A 169 -8.07 0.26 8.38
CA LEU A 169 -7.56 0.04 7.02
C LEU A 169 -7.06 1.32 6.35
N PHE A 170 -7.71 2.46 6.57
CA PHE A 170 -7.26 3.73 6.01
C PHE A 170 -5.91 4.13 6.60
N LEU A 171 -5.71 3.81 7.88
CA LEU A 171 -4.56 4.21 8.66
C LEU A 171 -3.45 3.15 8.68
N ASP A 172 -3.71 1.86 8.64
CA ASP A 172 -2.73 0.78 8.51
C ASP A 172 -2.05 0.79 7.15
N ARG A 173 -2.78 1.27 6.16
CA ARG A 173 -2.25 1.71 4.88
C ARG A 173 -1.61 3.11 4.97
N ARG A 174 -1.09 3.50 6.14
CA ARG A 174 -0.29 4.71 6.39
C ARG A 174 1.19 4.44 6.15
N PRO A 175 1.95 5.54 6.23
CA PRO A 175 3.37 5.50 6.31
C PRO A 175 3.99 5.12 7.64
N THR A 176 4.86 4.10 7.63
CA THR A 176 5.91 4.00 8.65
C THR A 176 6.82 5.20 8.48
N LEU A 177 6.80 6.06 9.48
CA LEU A 177 7.93 6.93 9.77
C LEU A 177 8.94 6.09 10.55
N ILE A 178 10.12 5.85 9.99
CA ILE A 178 11.24 5.31 10.76
C ILE A 178 11.74 6.47 11.62
N THR A 179 11.25 6.57 12.85
CA THR A 179 11.82 7.46 13.86
C THR A 179 12.51 6.64 14.93
N GLY A 180 13.80 6.37 14.74
CA GLY A 180 14.64 5.76 15.77
C GLY A 180 15.56 4.65 15.28
N THR A 181 16.80 4.69 15.75
CA THR A 181 17.98 3.90 15.38
C THR A 181 17.95 2.43 15.80
N THR A 182 16.86 1.70 15.60
CA THR A 182 16.80 0.27 15.98
C THR A 182 17.11 -0.63 14.78
N PRO A 183 18.17 -1.47 14.82
CA PRO A 183 18.44 -2.43 13.75
C PRO A 183 17.38 -3.53 13.76
N LEU A 184 16.70 -3.71 12.63
CA LEU A 184 15.82 -4.86 12.40
C LEU A 184 16.68 -6.12 12.25
N THR A 185 16.52 -7.08 13.15
CA THR A 185 17.13 -8.41 13.07
C THR A 185 16.29 -9.32 12.18
N TYR A 186 16.98 -10.04 11.31
CA TYR A 186 16.44 -10.86 10.22
C TYR A 186 16.15 -12.29 10.69
N ILE A 187 15.10 -12.92 10.13
CA ILE A 187 14.91 -14.38 10.13
C ILE A 187 15.30 -14.86 8.73
N GLU A 188 16.35 -15.68 8.66
CA GLU A 188 16.86 -16.29 7.44
C GLU A 188 15.85 -17.23 6.79
N THR A 189 15.61 -17.05 5.48
CA THR A 189 15.10 -18.11 4.61
C THR A 189 16.05 -18.28 3.43
N GLU A 190 16.54 -19.51 3.29
CA GLU A 190 17.57 -20.00 2.36
C GLU A 190 17.43 -19.49 0.90
N PRO A 191 18.56 -19.22 0.21
CA PRO A 191 18.56 -18.78 -1.18
C PRO A 191 18.21 -19.93 -2.14
N ALA A 192 17.45 -19.61 -3.20
CA ALA A 192 17.21 -20.53 -4.31
C ALA A 192 18.49 -20.74 -5.13
N THR A 193 18.80 -22.00 -5.41
CA THR A 193 19.96 -22.47 -6.18
C THR A 193 19.98 -21.92 -7.61
N THR A 194 21.16 -21.45 -8.04
CA THR A 194 21.46 -20.94 -9.37
C THR A 194 21.48 -22.05 -10.43
N ALA A 195 20.78 -21.84 -11.54
CA ALA A 195 20.97 -22.60 -12.79
C ALA A 195 21.68 -21.69 -13.80
N SER A 196 22.82 -22.15 -14.31
CA SER A 196 23.64 -21.47 -15.32
C SER A 196 22.97 -21.49 -16.70
N ILE A 197 22.89 -20.35 -17.37
CA ILE A 197 22.58 -20.25 -18.80
C ILE A 197 23.70 -19.45 -19.47
N SER A 198 24.20 -20.01 -20.57
CA SER A 198 25.36 -19.58 -21.36
C SER A 198 25.08 -18.40 -22.28
N ASP A 199 26.11 -17.57 -22.44
CA ASP A 199 26.27 -16.44 -23.38
C ASP A 199 25.98 -16.81 -24.84
N GLU A 200 25.26 -15.93 -25.55
CA GLU A 200 25.45 -15.69 -26.99
C GLU A 200 25.31 -14.18 -27.29
N SER A 201 26.12 -13.75 -28.25
CA SER A 201 26.68 -12.40 -28.46
C SER A 201 25.86 -11.45 -29.34
N ASP A 202 26.11 -10.16 -29.09
CA ASP A 202 26.01 -8.94 -29.92
C ASP A 202 25.67 -9.04 -31.41
N GLU A 203 24.78 -8.15 -31.89
CA GLU A 203 25.00 -7.36 -33.11
C GLU A 203 24.25 -6.02 -33.00
N ALA A 204 24.97 -4.92 -33.28
CA ALA A 204 24.48 -3.55 -33.30
C ALA A 204 23.93 -3.23 -34.70
N ASP A 205 22.75 -2.61 -34.78
CA ASP A 205 22.25 -2.06 -36.04
C ASP A 205 21.92 -0.57 -35.88
N SER A 206 22.46 0.19 -36.82
CA SER A 206 22.47 1.65 -36.89
C SER A 206 21.47 2.10 -37.95
N ASP A 207 20.34 2.64 -37.54
CA ASP A 207 19.47 3.37 -38.46
C ASP A 207 18.75 4.54 -37.76
N GLU A 208 19.25 5.75 -38.02
CA GLU A 208 18.78 7.05 -37.52
C GLU A 208 17.52 7.57 -38.27
N SER A 209 16.74 6.72 -38.95
CA SER A 209 15.65 7.18 -39.82
C SER A 209 14.21 6.82 -39.39
N PHE A 210 13.98 6.15 -38.26
CA PHE A 210 12.65 5.63 -37.90
C PHE A 210 11.77 6.55 -37.02
N HIS A 211 11.86 7.88 -37.19
CA HIS A 211 11.34 8.83 -36.19
C HIS A 211 9.93 9.43 -36.40
N THR A 212 9.10 9.00 -37.36
CA THR A 212 7.80 9.69 -37.59
C THR A 212 6.58 8.85 -37.96
N GLN A 213 6.64 7.51 -38.02
CA GLN A 213 5.55 6.72 -38.61
C GLN A 213 4.56 6.02 -37.65
N TRP A 214 4.63 6.22 -36.33
CA TRP A 214 3.77 5.48 -35.38
C TRP A 214 2.54 6.23 -34.85
N ALA A 215 2.13 7.34 -35.50
CA ALA A 215 0.93 8.08 -35.07
C ALA A 215 -0.36 7.68 -35.81
N GLU A 216 -0.30 7.02 -36.97
CA GLU A 216 -1.49 6.91 -37.85
C GLU A 216 -2.13 5.51 -37.91
N GLU A 217 -1.44 4.42 -37.59
CA GLU A 217 -1.98 3.06 -37.85
C GLU A 217 -2.68 2.38 -36.65
N ALA A 218 -2.72 2.99 -35.46
CA ALA A 218 -3.40 2.43 -34.29
C ALA A 218 -4.83 2.96 -34.06
N LEU A 219 -5.41 3.71 -35.01
CA LEU A 219 -6.69 4.40 -34.83
C LEU A 219 -7.78 3.83 -35.74
N ALA A 220 -8.37 2.73 -35.30
CA ALA A 220 -9.74 2.38 -35.68
C ALA A 220 -10.37 1.50 -34.59
N GLU A 221 -10.79 2.09 -33.46
CA GLU A 221 -11.98 1.66 -32.70
C GLU A 221 -12.28 2.66 -31.57
N SER A 222 -13.55 3.04 -31.46
CA SER A 222 -14.00 4.40 -31.16
C SER A 222 -14.44 4.69 -29.73
N ASP A 223 -13.91 4.01 -28.70
CA ASP A 223 -14.38 4.22 -27.30
C ASP A 223 -13.27 4.23 -26.23
N ILE A 224 -12.02 4.48 -26.62
CA ILE A 224 -10.90 4.63 -25.67
C ILE A 224 -10.53 6.11 -25.59
N VAL A 225 -10.67 6.72 -24.41
CA VAL A 225 -10.10 8.04 -24.11
C VAL A 225 -8.58 7.89 -24.15
N THR A 226 -7.98 8.15 -25.31
CA THR A 226 -6.55 8.45 -25.40
C THR A 226 -6.33 9.81 -24.74
N PRO A 227 -5.47 9.93 -23.71
CA PRO A 227 -5.20 11.21 -23.08
C PRO A 227 -4.74 12.24 -24.13
N SER A 228 -5.28 13.45 -24.06
CA SER A 228 -5.14 14.54 -25.04
C SER A 228 -3.69 14.99 -25.34
N TRP A 229 -2.71 14.50 -24.58
CA TRP A 229 -1.29 14.85 -24.68
C TRP A 229 -0.43 13.85 -25.45
N LYS A 230 -1.02 12.79 -26.05
CA LYS A 230 -0.31 11.93 -27.01
C LYS A 230 0.16 12.67 -28.28
N SER A 231 -0.38 13.86 -28.58
CA SER A 231 0.02 14.67 -29.73
C SER A 231 0.92 15.85 -29.32
N GLY A 232 2.21 15.57 -29.14
CA GLY A 232 3.28 16.54 -29.37
C GLY A 232 4.05 17.04 -28.14
N GLY A 233 5.37 16.77 -28.14
CA GLY A 233 6.38 17.55 -27.41
C GLY A 233 6.83 17.00 -26.04
N SER A 234 8.16 16.81 -25.91
CA SER A 234 8.91 16.57 -24.65
C SER A 234 8.63 15.27 -23.87
N PHE A 235 8.11 14.24 -24.52
CA PHE A 235 7.93 12.90 -23.91
C PHE A 235 9.24 12.13 -23.68
N ASN A 236 10.33 12.55 -24.34
CA ASN A 236 11.51 11.72 -24.56
C ASN A 236 12.63 11.88 -23.53
N GLN A 237 12.37 12.41 -22.31
CA GLN A 237 13.45 12.79 -21.39
C GLN A 237 13.39 12.22 -19.96
N SER A 238 12.25 11.66 -19.49
CA SER A 238 12.15 11.12 -18.11
C SER A 238 11.50 9.74 -18.08
N THR A 239 12.24 8.77 -17.53
CA THR A 239 11.78 7.39 -17.31
C THR A 239 10.54 7.35 -16.39
N HIS A 240 10.50 8.17 -15.34
CA HIS A 240 9.36 8.27 -14.41
C HIS A 240 8.05 8.64 -15.12
N LYS A 241 8.09 9.66 -15.99
CA LYS A 241 6.94 10.08 -16.78
C LYS A 241 6.44 8.94 -17.66
N ARG A 242 7.36 8.24 -18.33
CA ARG A 242 6.98 7.14 -19.20
C ARG A 242 6.31 6.02 -18.42
N LEU A 243 6.91 5.57 -17.33
CA LEU A 243 6.36 4.51 -16.47
C LEU A 243 5.00 4.89 -15.86
N THR A 244 4.86 6.14 -15.42
CA THR A 244 3.60 6.68 -14.90
C THR A 244 2.47 6.58 -15.93
N ASN A 245 2.76 6.94 -17.18
CA ASN A 245 1.77 6.90 -18.27
C ASN A 245 1.36 5.48 -18.66
N GLU A 246 2.32 4.56 -18.65
CA GLU A 246 2.07 3.15 -18.94
C GLU A 246 1.24 2.51 -17.85
N GLY A 247 1.42 2.91 -16.59
CA GLY A 247 0.53 2.54 -15.49
C GLY A 247 -0.91 3.02 -15.70
N PHE A 248 -1.13 4.25 -16.18
CA PHE A 248 -2.47 4.71 -16.58
C PHE A 248 -3.02 3.89 -17.74
N TYR A 249 -2.20 3.58 -18.74
CA TYR A 249 -2.62 2.78 -19.89
C TYR A 249 -3.05 1.36 -19.50
N ILE A 250 -2.29 0.70 -18.61
CA ILE A 250 -2.65 -0.60 -18.04
C ILE A 250 -3.99 -0.49 -17.30
N LEU A 251 -4.13 0.50 -16.41
CA LEU A 251 -5.34 0.67 -15.60
C LEU A 251 -6.57 0.92 -16.48
N PHE A 252 -6.49 1.77 -17.51
CA PHE A 252 -7.64 2.11 -18.36
C PHE A 252 -8.03 1.00 -19.36
N GLN A 253 -7.12 0.08 -19.67
CA GLN A 253 -7.45 -1.13 -20.43
C GLN A 253 -8.18 -2.18 -19.59
N ASP A 254 -8.10 -2.11 -18.27
CA ASP A 254 -8.78 -3.04 -17.39
C ASP A 254 -10.30 -2.80 -17.40
N LYS A 255 -10.98 -3.57 -18.27
CA LYS A 255 -12.44 -3.59 -18.41
C LYS A 255 -13.12 -4.56 -17.42
N SER A 256 -12.38 -5.20 -16.49
CA SER A 256 -12.87 -6.31 -15.66
C SER A 256 -13.81 -5.95 -14.49
N GLY A 257 -14.25 -4.68 -14.39
CA GLY A 257 -15.58 -4.41 -13.82
C GLY A 257 -15.73 -4.25 -12.31
N SER A 258 -14.84 -3.52 -11.61
CA SER A 258 -15.17 -2.99 -10.25
C SER A 258 -14.89 -1.50 -10.05
N ILE A 259 -14.19 -0.85 -11.00
CA ILE A 259 -13.83 0.57 -10.90
C ILE A 259 -14.13 1.37 -12.18
N SER A 260 -14.79 0.76 -13.18
CA SER A 260 -15.23 1.43 -14.42
C SER A 260 -15.97 2.73 -14.16
N ASN A 261 -16.73 2.76 -13.07
CA ASN A 261 -17.62 3.84 -12.66
C ASN A 261 -16.84 5.01 -12.03
N ILE A 262 -15.58 4.80 -11.65
CA ILE A 262 -14.74 5.78 -10.95
C ILE A 262 -13.49 6.17 -11.74
N TYR A 263 -13.28 5.65 -12.96
CA TYR A 263 -12.22 6.14 -13.87
C TYR A 263 -12.33 7.64 -14.14
N GLY A 264 -13.55 8.20 -14.12
CA GLY A 264 -13.78 9.65 -14.25
C GLY A 264 -13.10 10.51 -13.16
N LYS A 265 -12.61 9.91 -12.07
CA LYS A 265 -11.77 10.61 -11.08
C LYS A 265 -10.40 10.98 -11.65
N TYR A 266 -9.90 10.26 -12.65
CA TYR A 266 -8.67 10.61 -13.37
C TYR A 266 -8.98 11.36 -14.65
N SER A 267 -9.59 12.55 -14.52
CA SER A 267 -9.69 13.49 -15.64
C SER A 267 -8.31 13.83 -16.21
N ASP A 268 -8.25 14.37 -17.43
CA ASP A 268 -7.00 14.84 -18.03
C ASP A 268 -6.21 15.77 -17.09
N THR A 269 -6.90 16.66 -16.38
CA THR A 269 -6.30 17.55 -15.39
C THR A 269 -5.72 16.79 -14.18
N ALA A 270 -6.42 15.76 -13.69
CA ALA A 270 -5.91 14.92 -12.60
C ALA A 270 -4.66 14.15 -13.03
N GLN A 271 -4.66 13.59 -14.25
CA GLN A 271 -3.50 12.92 -14.83
C GLN A 271 -2.31 13.87 -14.97
N GLN A 272 -2.54 15.13 -15.38
CA GLN A 272 -1.48 16.15 -15.46
C GLN A 272 -0.85 16.44 -14.09
N TYR A 273 -1.65 16.49 -13.01
CA TYR A 273 -1.10 16.69 -11.67
C TYR A 273 -0.25 15.49 -11.21
N VAL A 274 -0.70 14.25 -11.47
CA VAL A 274 0.10 13.04 -11.21
C VAL A 274 1.40 13.07 -12.02
N TRP A 275 1.31 13.37 -13.31
CA TRP A 275 2.46 13.45 -14.22
C TRP A 275 3.46 14.54 -13.81
N THR A 276 2.97 15.65 -13.26
CA THR A 276 3.83 16.70 -12.71
C THR A 276 4.53 16.21 -11.44
N GLY A 277 3.77 15.64 -10.51
CA GLY A 277 4.30 15.15 -9.24
C GLY A 277 5.34 14.03 -9.38
N CYS A 278 5.26 13.20 -10.42
CA CYS A 278 6.18 12.06 -10.59
C CYS A 278 7.64 12.43 -10.95
N VAL A 279 7.93 13.72 -11.19
CA VAL A 279 9.30 14.20 -11.50
C VAL A 279 9.76 15.33 -10.61
N GLU A 280 8.87 15.90 -9.81
CA GLU A 280 9.22 16.98 -8.89
C GLU A 280 10.28 16.58 -7.87
N PRO A 281 10.27 15.37 -7.27
CA PRO A 281 11.27 14.96 -6.27
C PRO A 281 12.72 15.18 -6.71
N ASP A 282 13.07 14.87 -7.97
CA ASP A 282 14.42 15.06 -8.52
C ASP A 282 14.88 16.54 -8.59
N THR A 283 13.94 17.47 -8.46
CA THR A 283 14.18 18.92 -8.59
C THR A 283 13.84 19.70 -7.32
N ASP A 284 13.14 19.09 -6.37
CA ASP A 284 12.69 19.74 -5.14
C ASP A 284 13.85 19.85 -4.13
N PRO A 285 14.29 21.06 -3.75
CA PRO A 285 15.39 21.23 -2.82
C PRO A 285 15.10 20.68 -1.42
N ASP A 286 13.83 20.62 -1.00
CA ASP A 286 13.45 20.12 0.33
C ASP A 286 13.53 18.58 0.39
N GLU A 287 13.32 17.91 -0.74
CA GLU A 287 13.42 16.44 -0.83
C GLU A 287 14.84 15.94 -1.12
N ASN A 288 15.63 16.75 -1.84
CA ASN A 288 17.00 16.39 -2.21
C ASN A 288 18.03 16.62 -1.09
N GLY A 289 17.61 17.29 -0.02
CA GLY A 289 18.44 17.65 1.12
C GLY A 289 19.53 18.68 0.79
N PRO A 290 20.28 19.15 1.82
CA PRO A 290 21.36 20.10 1.61
C PRO A 290 22.40 19.51 0.65
N ASN A 291 22.84 20.29 -0.35
CA ASN A 291 23.79 19.90 -1.40
C ASN A 291 23.32 18.87 -2.43
N LYS A 292 22.01 18.63 -2.58
CA LYS A 292 21.46 17.66 -3.55
C LYS A 292 22.06 16.25 -3.35
N THR A 293 21.94 15.74 -2.14
CA THR A 293 22.48 14.43 -1.78
C THR A 293 21.59 13.29 -2.25
N PHE A 294 20.31 13.56 -2.58
CA PHE A 294 19.31 12.59 -3.04
C PHE A 294 19.14 11.40 -2.11
N VAL A 295 19.54 11.51 -0.83
CA VAL A 295 19.58 10.40 0.12
C VAL A 295 18.18 9.79 0.34
N GLY A 296 17.14 10.63 0.24
CA GLY A 296 15.73 10.24 0.27
C GLY A 296 15.26 9.35 -0.89
N HIS A 297 16.05 9.19 -1.94
CA HIS A 297 15.73 8.37 -3.11
C HIS A 297 16.22 6.92 -2.99
N TYR A 298 16.94 6.59 -1.92
CA TYR A 298 17.52 5.25 -1.75
C TYR A 298 16.73 4.43 -0.72
N CYS A 299 16.60 3.12 -0.98
CA CYS A 299 15.99 2.19 -0.03
C CYS A 299 16.49 0.77 -0.32
N SER A 300 17.20 0.18 0.65
CA SER A 300 17.63 -1.22 0.54
C SER A 300 16.52 -2.19 0.97
N PRO A 301 16.63 -3.51 0.72
CA PRO A 301 15.64 -4.50 1.15
C PRO A 301 15.31 -4.46 2.65
N SER A 302 16.25 -4.07 3.50
CA SER A 302 16.00 -3.89 4.95
C SER A 302 15.23 -2.61 5.29
N LEU A 303 14.82 -1.83 4.28
CA LEU A 303 14.19 -0.51 4.37
C LEU A 303 15.01 0.54 5.13
N THR A 304 16.28 0.24 5.39
CA THR A 304 17.22 1.13 6.05
C THR A 304 18.06 1.86 5.03
N ASN A 305 18.35 3.12 5.30
CA ASN A 305 19.39 3.84 4.59
C ASN A 305 20.74 3.63 5.28
N LYS A 306 21.52 2.65 4.81
CA LYS A 306 22.85 2.35 5.38
C LYS A 306 23.87 3.49 5.20
N LYS A 307 23.57 4.48 4.35
CA LYS A 307 24.43 5.65 4.11
C LYS A 307 24.12 6.80 5.07
N HIS A 308 22.88 6.90 5.56
CA HIS A 308 22.46 7.92 6.50
C HIS A 308 21.36 7.38 7.43
N GLU A 309 21.75 6.97 8.64
CA GLU A 309 20.83 6.37 9.63
C GLU A 309 19.70 7.31 10.09
N SER A 310 19.82 8.61 9.85
CA SER A 310 18.88 9.65 10.30
C SER A 310 18.10 10.34 9.17
N SER A 311 18.27 9.92 7.91
CA SER A 311 17.61 10.56 6.76
C SER A 311 16.40 9.75 6.30
N PRO A 312 15.35 10.40 5.74
CA PRO A 312 14.26 9.70 5.08
C PRO A 312 14.78 8.73 4.02
N THR A 313 14.06 7.62 3.82
CA THR A 313 14.33 6.65 2.75
C THR A 313 13.32 6.80 1.62
N ALA A 314 13.57 6.20 0.45
CA ALA A 314 12.58 6.20 -0.62
C ALA A 314 11.27 5.54 -0.18
N TYR A 315 11.35 4.50 0.66
CA TYR A 315 10.17 3.93 1.30
C TYR A 315 9.41 4.97 2.13
N THR A 316 10.11 5.71 2.99
CA THR A 316 9.47 6.73 3.83
C THR A 316 8.77 7.79 2.97
N ASN A 317 9.40 8.25 1.89
CA ASN A 317 8.81 9.27 1.01
C ASN A 317 7.68 8.72 0.12
N PHE A 318 7.85 7.53 -0.48
CA PHE A 318 6.80 6.79 -1.21
C PHE A 318 5.51 6.79 -0.39
N ASN A 319 5.68 6.46 0.87
CA ASN A 319 4.60 6.25 1.78
C ASN A 319 4.00 7.60 2.22
N ASN A 320 4.82 8.54 2.69
CA ASN A 320 4.40 9.89 3.11
C ASN A 320 3.57 10.62 2.04
N HIS A 321 4.03 10.62 0.80
CA HIS A 321 3.30 11.27 -0.28
C HIS A 321 1.98 10.59 -0.62
N TYR A 322 1.89 9.26 -0.50
CA TYR A 322 0.61 8.58 -0.67
C TYR A 322 -0.39 8.99 0.42
N TYR A 323 0.09 9.12 1.65
CA TYR A 323 -0.72 9.59 2.76
C TYR A 323 -1.22 11.02 2.55
N ASP A 324 -0.33 11.92 2.18
CA ASP A 324 -0.67 13.30 1.82
C ASP A 324 -1.70 13.33 0.68
N ALA A 325 -1.53 12.48 -0.33
CA ALA A 325 -2.49 12.35 -1.42
C ALA A 325 -3.90 12.06 -0.90
N LYS A 326 -4.05 11.09 0.01
CA LYS A 326 -5.35 10.75 0.61
C LYS A 326 -5.91 11.87 1.48
N VAL A 327 -5.06 12.51 2.29
CA VAL A 327 -5.49 13.63 3.17
C VAL A 327 -5.99 14.79 2.33
N TYR A 328 -5.20 15.23 1.34
CA TYR A 328 -5.61 16.29 0.44
C TYR A 328 -6.88 15.93 -0.33
N TYR A 329 -7.02 14.68 -0.78
CA TYR A 329 -8.23 14.23 -1.44
C TYR A 329 -9.45 14.33 -0.52
N SER A 330 -9.32 13.87 0.74
CA SER A 330 -10.39 13.92 1.72
C SER A 330 -10.84 15.34 2.07
N ASN A 331 -9.92 16.31 1.95
CA ASN A 331 -10.16 17.74 2.13
C ASN A 331 -10.56 18.45 0.82
N ALA A 332 -10.92 17.70 -0.23
CA ALA A 332 -11.28 18.21 -1.55
C ALA A 332 -10.19 19.08 -2.23
N ASN A 333 -8.93 18.98 -1.79
CA ASN A 333 -7.79 19.63 -2.43
C ASN A 333 -7.21 18.71 -3.52
N PHE A 334 -7.98 18.51 -4.59
CA PHE A 334 -7.62 17.57 -5.66
C PHE A 334 -6.29 17.86 -6.35
N PRO A 335 -5.89 19.12 -6.63
CA PRO A 335 -4.56 19.40 -7.21
C PRO A 335 -3.42 18.86 -6.36
N LYS A 336 -3.40 19.15 -5.05
CA LYS A 336 -2.36 18.64 -4.15
C LYS A 336 -2.46 17.14 -3.96
N ALA A 337 -3.67 16.58 -3.97
CA ALA A 337 -3.89 15.14 -3.85
C ALA A 337 -3.23 14.37 -4.99
N TYR A 338 -3.52 14.75 -6.23
CA TYR A 338 -2.98 14.08 -7.41
C TYR A 338 -1.48 14.36 -7.61
N ASN A 339 -1.00 15.56 -7.30
CA ASN A 339 0.45 15.83 -7.30
C ASN A 339 1.19 14.96 -6.26
N SER A 340 0.67 14.85 -5.04
CA SER A 340 1.26 13.98 -4.01
C SER A 340 1.21 12.50 -4.42
N LEU A 341 0.14 12.06 -5.10
CA LEU A 341 0.09 10.71 -5.68
C LEU A 341 1.22 10.49 -6.71
N GLY A 342 1.50 11.50 -7.56
CA GLY A 342 2.64 11.49 -8.47
C GLY A 342 3.98 11.36 -7.74
N ARG A 343 4.20 12.13 -6.67
CA ARG A 343 5.43 12.04 -5.85
C ARG A 343 5.56 10.66 -5.20
N SER A 344 4.46 10.07 -4.75
CA SER A 344 4.45 8.69 -4.24
C SER A 344 4.90 7.68 -5.31
N ILE A 345 4.36 7.80 -6.54
CA ILE A 345 4.76 6.96 -7.68
C ILE A 345 6.26 7.05 -7.94
N HIS A 346 6.83 8.26 -7.95
CA HIS A 346 8.27 8.49 -8.14
C HIS A 346 9.11 7.63 -7.18
N TYR A 347 8.85 7.73 -5.88
CA TYR A 347 9.63 6.99 -4.89
C TYR A 347 9.42 5.48 -4.94
N MET A 348 8.23 5.00 -5.34
CA MET A 348 8.03 3.57 -5.60
C MET A 348 8.86 3.07 -6.78
N GLU A 349 8.98 3.89 -7.84
CA GLU A 349 9.84 3.60 -8.98
C GLU A 349 11.33 3.60 -8.59
N ASP A 350 11.74 4.51 -7.72
CA ASP A 350 13.09 4.54 -7.15
C ASP A 350 13.40 3.31 -6.29
N ILE A 351 12.49 2.89 -5.41
CA ILE A 351 12.64 1.61 -4.66
C ILE A 351 12.84 0.43 -5.62
N ASN A 352 12.28 0.54 -6.83
CA ASN A 352 12.35 -0.44 -7.89
C ASN A 352 13.50 -0.21 -8.91
N SER A 353 14.34 0.79 -8.67
CA SER A 353 15.48 1.14 -9.53
C SER A 353 16.76 0.46 -9.02
N PRO A 354 17.49 -0.31 -9.86
CA PRO A 354 18.70 -1.02 -9.45
C PRO A 354 19.73 -0.22 -8.64
N PRO A 355 20.17 1.00 -9.06
CA PRO A 355 21.14 1.76 -8.28
C PRO A 355 20.60 2.17 -6.90
N HIS A 356 19.31 2.46 -6.81
CA HIS A 356 18.64 2.95 -5.60
C HIS A 356 18.45 1.82 -4.58
N ALA A 357 18.02 0.64 -5.04
CA ALA A 357 17.85 -0.55 -4.20
C ALA A 357 19.18 -1.09 -3.66
N ALA A 358 20.24 -1.05 -4.49
CA ALA A 358 21.59 -1.50 -4.14
C ALA A 358 22.45 -0.43 -3.45
N LEU A 359 21.91 0.78 -3.23
CA LEU A 359 22.62 1.93 -2.65
C LEU A 359 23.88 2.35 -3.44
N VAL A 360 23.91 2.12 -4.76
CA VAL A 360 25.02 2.48 -5.65
C VAL A 360 24.86 3.93 -6.12
N GLN A 361 25.97 4.68 -6.18
CA GLN A 361 26.00 6.10 -6.56
C GLN A 361 27.12 6.37 -7.57
N GLY A 362 27.15 7.60 -8.09
CA GLY A 362 28.24 8.09 -8.93
C GLY A 362 28.11 7.65 -10.39
N THR A 363 29.25 7.40 -11.05
CA THR A 363 29.27 7.09 -12.49
C THR A 363 28.46 5.85 -12.87
N PRO A 364 28.53 4.71 -12.15
CA PRO A 364 27.75 3.53 -12.51
C PRO A 364 26.23 3.76 -12.48
N HIS A 365 25.76 4.50 -11.47
CA HIS A 365 24.35 4.91 -11.37
C HIS A 365 23.92 5.74 -12.58
N LYS A 366 24.62 6.85 -12.84
CA LYS A 366 24.27 7.75 -13.94
C LYS A 366 24.37 7.08 -15.31
N SER A 367 25.35 6.18 -15.48
CA SER A 367 25.52 5.38 -16.69
C SER A 367 24.31 4.48 -16.93
N TYR A 368 23.90 3.74 -15.90
CA TYR A 368 22.76 2.84 -15.99
C TYR A 368 21.46 3.60 -16.30
N GLU A 369 21.15 4.69 -15.60
CA GLU A 369 19.92 5.44 -15.86
C GLU A 369 19.90 6.11 -17.24
N ALA A 370 21.04 6.63 -17.70
CA ALA A 370 21.17 7.14 -19.07
C ALA A 370 20.97 6.01 -20.08
N TRP A 371 21.58 4.85 -19.87
CA TRP A 371 21.40 3.69 -20.72
C TRP A 371 19.93 3.25 -20.77
N VAL A 372 19.24 3.15 -19.63
CA VAL A 372 17.81 2.83 -19.57
C VAL A 372 17.01 3.84 -20.37
N ARG A 373 17.21 5.14 -20.17
CA ARG A 373 16.51 6.20 -20.90
C ARG A 373 16.67 6.05 -22.42
N ASP A 374 17.88 5.73 -22.86
CA ASP A 374 18.24 5.69 -24.28
C ASP A 374 17.91 4.33 -24.94
N ASN A 375 17.70 3.26 -24.16
CA ASN A 375 17.48 1.88 -24.63
C ASN A 375 16.12 1.29 -24.23
N MET A 376 15.17 2.15 -23.87
CA MET A 376 13.86 1.75 -23.36
C MET A 376 12.94 1.30 -24.51
N ARG A 377 13.02 0.02 -24.90
CA ARG A 377 12.33 -0.56 -26.07
C ARG A 377 10.84 -0.84 -25.85
N ASN A 378 10.07 -0.90 -26.94
CA ASN A 378 8.61 -1.11 -26.91
C ASN A 378 8.18 -2.46 -26.31
N ASP A 379 9.03 -3.49 -26.35
CA ASP A 379 8.79 -4.83 -25.79
C ASP A 379 8.97 -4.90 -24.25
N TYR A 380 9.34 -3.78 -23.63
CA TYR A 380 9.38 -3.62 -22.17
C TYR A 380 8.03 -3.15 -21.61
N PHE A 381 7.07 -2.82 -22.46
CA PHE A 381 5.75 -2.33 -22.04
C PHE A 381 4.72 -3.44 -22.01
N VAL A 382 3.92 -3.46 -20.95
CA VAL A 382 2.90 -4.48 -20.76
C VAL A 382 1.61 -4.03 -21.43
N SER A 383 1.26 -4.63 -22.56
CA SER A 383 -0.09 -4.53 -23.12
C SER A 383 -1.04 -5.49 -22.38
N ASN A 384 -2.26 -5.05 -22.07
CA ASN A 384 -3.31 -5.88 -21.48
C ASN A 384 -2.94 -6.62 -20.17
N ALA A 385 -2.34 -5.94 -19.18
CA ALA A 385 -2.09 -6.56 -17.88
C ALA A 385 -3.42 -6.77 -17.12
N PRO A 386 -3.82 -8.01 -16.75
CA PRO A 386 -5.07 -8.22 -16.03
C PRO A 386 -4.97 -7.67 -14.60
N ALA A 387 -6.11 -7.29 -14.01
CA ALA A 387 -6.20 -6.73 -12.65
C ALA A 387 -5.45 -7.55 -11.59
N SER A 388 -5.45 -8.87 -11.73
CA SER A 388 -4.72 -9.80 -10.85
C SER A 388 -3.21 -9.57 -10.80
N THR A 389 -2.64 -8.86 -11.77
CA THR A 389 -1.20 -8.55 -11.81
C THR A 389 -0.81 -7.32 -11.02
N TYR A 390 -1.78 -6.51 -10.56
CA TYR A 390 -1.51 -5.29 -9.80
C TYR A 390 -2.44 -5.09 -8.59
N ASN A 391 -3.50 -5.88 -8.43
CA ASN A 391 -4.44 -5.77 -7.31
C ASN A 391 -3.78 -5.99 -5.93
N PHE A 392 -2.65 -6.69 -5.86
CA PHE A 392 -1.88 -6.86 -4.62
C PHE A 392 -1.48 -5.50 -4.01
N MET A 393 -1.32 -4.46 -4.83
CA MET A 393 -1.04 -3.11 -4.37
C MET A 393 -2.17 -2.54 -3.52
N SER A 394 -3.41 -3.01 -3.68
CA SER A 394 -4.56 -2.55 -2.88
C SER A 394 -4.77 -3.33 -1.59
N THR A 395 -4.10 -4.47 -1.40
CA THR A 395 -4.24 -5.33 -0.22
C THR A 395 -2.97 -5.43 0.62
N THR A 396 -1.81 -5.05 0.07
CA THR A 396 -0.50 -5.13 0.74
C THR A 396 -0.12 -3.81 1.42
N THR A 397 0.57 -3.88 2.57
CA THR A 397 1.12 -2.69 3.24
C THR A 397 2.20 -2.02 2.40
N PHE A 398 2.41 -0.71 2.57
CA PHE A 398 3.50 0.01 1.86
C PHE A 398 4.86 -0.56 2.22
N ARG A 399 5.04 -1.02 3.46
CA ARG A 399 6.23 -1.72 3.92
C ARG A 399 6.46 -3.02 3.16
N GLY A 400 5.41 -3.84 3.01
CA GLY A 400 5.46 -5.10 2.26
C GLY A 400 5.78 -4.87 0.78
N ILE A 401 5.12 -3.90 0.14
CA ILE A 401 5.39 -3.49 -1.25
C ILE A 401 6.87 -3.09 -1.40
N SER A 402 7.34 -2.20 -0.53
CA SER A 402 8.69 -1.65 -0.62
C SER A 402 9.76 -2.71 -0.38
N THR A 403 9.56 -3.58 0.62
CA THR A 403 10.48 -4.69 0.90
C THR A 403 10.55 -5.64 -0.28
N ASN A 404 9.40 -6.01 -0.85
CA ASN A 404 9.34 -6.90 -2.00
C ASN A 404 10.02 -6.30 -3.24
N PHE A 405 9.67 -5.06 -3.59
CA PHE A 405 10.23 -4.37 -4.74
C PHE A 405 11.74 -4.16 -4.60
N ALA A 406 12.20 -3.67 -3.44
CA ALA A 406 13.62 -3.50 -3.17
C ALA A 406 14.37 -4.84 -3.23
N THR A 407 13.82 -5.92 -2.65
CA THR A 407 14.45 -7.25 -2.66
C THR A 407 14.61 -7.78 -4.08
N LEU A 408 13.52 -7.80 -4.86
CA LEU A 408 13.55 -8.31 -6.23
C LEU A 408 14.47 -7.46 -7.12
N THR A 409 14.49 -6.14 -6.93
CA THR A 409 15.37 -5.22 -7.64
C THR A 409 16.84 -5.46 -7.28
N ASN A 410 17.13 -5.61 -5.98
CA ASN A 410 18.49 -5.80 -5.48
C ASN A 410 19.10 -7.12 -6.00
N ASN A 411 18.30 -8.17 -6.20
CA ASN A 411 18.75 -9.45 -6.75
C ASN A 411 19.33 -9.34 -8.16
N VAL A 412 18.85 -8.39 -8.98
CA VAL A 412 19.31 -8.16 -10.35
C VAL A 412 20.26 -6.96 -10.46
N ALA A 413 20.50 -6.25 -9.35
CA ALA A 413 21.06 -4.91 -9.42
C ALA A 413 22.47 -4.84 -9.99
N SER A 414 23.36 -5.77 -9.60
CA SER A 414 24.74 -5.80 -10.13
C SER A 414 24.76 -5.99 -11.65
N ALA A 415 24.02 -6.96 -12.16
CA ALA A 415 23.95 -7.23 -13.61
C ALA A 415 23.33 -6.05 -14.38
N CYS A 416 22.33 -5.38 -13.81
CA CYS A 416 21.76 -4.18 -14.40
C CYS A 416 22.78 -3.03 -14.44
N ILE A 417 23.39 -2.71 -13.30
CA ILE A 417 24.23 -1.50 -13.14
C ILE A 417 25.55 -1.60 -13.91
N TYR A 418 26.19 -2.77 -13.88
CA TYR A 418 27.54 -2.93 -14.43
C TYR A 418 27.56 -3.57 -15.82
N ASP A 419 26.57 -4.43 -16.12
CA ASP A 419 26.52 -5.18 -17.39
C ASP A 419 25.36 -4.74 -18.29
N HIS A 420 24.56 -3.75 -17.88
CA HIS A 420 23.36 -3.30 -18.60
C HIS A 420 22.41 -4.45 -18.97
N SER A 421 22.21 -5.40 -18.04
CA SER A 421 21.36 -6.57 -18.26
C SER A 421 19.95 -6.21 -18.75
N ILE A 422 19.68 -6.54 -20.01
CA ILE A 422 18.38 -6.34 -20.65
C ILE A 422 17.25 -7.05 -19.87
N SER A 423 17.49 -8.31 -19.45
CA SER A 423 16.48 -9.11 -18.75
C SER A 423 16.15 -8.51 -17.39
N GLY A 424 17.18 -8.17 -16.59
CA GLY A 424 16.97 -7.56 -15.27
C GLY A 424 16.31 -6.19 -15.36
N THR A 425 16.73 -5.35 -16.31
CA THR A 425 16.08 -4.05 -16.56
C THR A 425 14.62 -4.25 -16.96
N ARG A 426 14.32 -5.18 -17.87
CA ARG A 426 12.94 -5.46 -18.30
C ARG A 426 12.05 -5.89 -17.14
N GLU A 427 12.54 -6.73 -16.24
CA GLU A 427 11.80 -7.13 -15.03
C GLU A 427 11.49 -5.94 -14.12
N CYS A 428 12.47 -5.06 -13.87
CA CYS A 428 12.26 -3.83 -13.12
C CYS A 428 11.21 -2.94 -13.80
N LEU A 429 11.31 -2.69 -15.10
CA LEU A 429 10.38 -1.81 -15.82
C LEU A 429 8.95 -2.39 -15.84
N ILE A 430 8.78 -3.70 -16.02
CA ILE A 430 7.47 -4.36 -15.96
C ILE A 430 6.86 -4.23 -14.55
N ARG A 431 7.67 -4.43 -13.50
CA ARG A 431 7.22 -4.29 -12.11
C ARG A 431 6.84 -2.85 -11.80
N ALA A 432 7.59 -1.86 -12.27
CA ALA A 432 7.26 -0.45 -12.11
C ALA A 432 5.89 -0.13 -12.73
N GLN A 433 5.65 -0.47 -14.00
CA GLN A 433 4.38 -0.20 -14.69
C GLN A 433 3.17 -0.80 -13.97
N ARG A 434 3.29 -2.07 -13.53
CA ARG A 434 2.24 -2.73 -12.75
C ARG A 434 2.07 -2.10 -11.37
N GLY A 435 3.17 -1.70 -10.73
CA GLY A 435 3.16 -0.96 -9.48
C GLY A 435 2.40 0.35 -9.61
N VAL A 436 2.65 1.13 -10.68
CA VAL A 436 1.94 2.38 -10.95
C VAL A 436 0.45 2.10 -11.14
N ALA A 437 0.09 1.16 -12.02
CA ALA A 437 -1.31 0.80 -12.26
C ALA A 437 -2.01 0.38 -10.96
N GLY A 438 -1.35 -0.43 -10.12
CA GLY A 438 -1.86 -0.88 -8.84
C GLY A 438 -1.96 0.21 -7.79
N LEU A 439 -1.06 1.19 -7.77
CA LEU A 439 -1.11 2.33 -6.84
C LEU A 439 -2.23 3.31 -7.24
N LEU A 440 -2.41 3.56 -8.54
CA LEU A 440 -3.54 4.31 -9.07
C LEU A 440 -4.87 3.60 -8.74
N TYR A 441 -4.92 2.28 -8.96
CA TYR A 441 -6.06 1.44 -8.58
C TYR A 441 -6.38 1.52 -7.08
N ARG A 442 -5.36 1.40 -6.23
CA ARG A 442 -5.47 1.55 -4.77
C ARG A 442 -6.00 2.93 -4.39
N PHE A 443 -5.51 3.99 -5.03
CA PHE A 443 -5.96 5.35 -4.75
C PHE A 443 -7.44 5.54 -5.08
N LEU A 444 -7.92 5.00 -6.22
CA LEU A 444 -9.34 5.00 -6.56
C LEU A 444 -10.19 4.26 -5.54
N ILE A 445 -9.73 3.12 -5.03
CA ILE A 445 -10.42 2.35 -4.00
C ILE A 445 -10.49 3.13 -2.67
N ASP A 446 -9.35 3.68 -2.25
CA ASP A 446 -9.22 4.39 -0.98
C ASP A 446 -10.02 5.70 -0.97
N THR A 447 -10.15 6.37 -2.12
CA THR A 447 -10.83 7.68 -2.29
C THR A 447 -12.22 7.60 -2.94
N GLY A 448 -12.65 6.42 -3.34
CA GLY A 448 -13.78 6.19 -4.24
C GLY A 448 -15.19 6.47 -3.70
N ARG A 449 -15.39 6.63 -2.38
CA ARG A 449 -16.73 6.45 -1.77
C ARG A 449 -17.22 7.59 -0.87
N ASN A 450 -16.96 8.83 -1.27
CA ASN A 450 -17.52 10.00 -0.61
C ASN A 450 -18.74 10.61 -1.31
N ASN A 451 -19.34 9.94 -2.32
CA ASN A 451 -20.63 10.36 -2.88
C ASN A 451 -21.61 9.18 -2.85
#